data_AF-A0A9J5WB54-F1
#
_entry.id   AF-A0A9J5WB54-F1
#
_cell.length_a   1.000
_cell.length_b   1.000
_cell.length_c   1.000
_cell.angle_alpha   90.00
_cell.angle_beta   90.00
_cell.angle_gamma   90.00
#
_symmetry.space_group_name_H-M   'P 1'
#
loop_
_entity.id
_entity.type
_entity.pdbx_description
1 polymer ?
#
loop_
_entity_poly.entity_id
_entity_poly.type
_entity_poly.pdbx_seq_one_letter_code
_entity_poly.pdbx_strand_id
1 'polypeptide(L)'
;MLNKAKRVWAEDRTSEVPVHIIHHILCGDKLYVVQEMLVDQSLRSHIEQNLHIEQFILTYEDPKVDSHLDTWIELAVKLNVTVLWIHPPVLSSYSLPDVIYDAKKLKTMLLRRCKFEFDISTTHVRFYCLEALSLINVHISDAQLQRLINRSPSIRTPRLLYCQGISKLHVFGLVHLKNLIVVSCKLNRVIVQAPNLQCFRYAEGTDYPCHIVNCYLGWLPYFTNTGAQWCQHHGPTVPGCVL
;
A
#
# COMPACT_ATOMS: atom_id res chain seq x y z
N MET A 1 -25.49 -24.00 -14.57
CA MET A 1 -24.24 -23.58 -15.24
C MET A 1 -23.68 -22.37 -14.50
N LEU A 2 -22.77 -22.60 -13.56
CA LEU A 2 -22.11 -21.56 -12.77
C LEU A 2 -20.66 -22.00 -12.58
N ASN A 3 -19.78 -21.56 -13.48
CA ASN A 3 -18.34 -21.78 -13.36
C ASN A 3 -17.59 -20.83 -14.30
N LYS A 4 -17.00 -19.77 -13.73
CA LYS A 4 -15.78 -19.05 -14.14
C LYS A 4 -15.74 -17.65 -13.49
N ALA A 5 -15.56 -17.59 -12.17
CA ALA A 5 -15.17 -16.35 -11.49
C ALA A 5 -14.30 -16.59 -10.23
N LYS A 6 -13.72 -17.80 -10.10
CA LYS A 6 -12.75 -18.14 -9.05
C LYS A 6 -11.45 -18.57 -9.71
N ARG A 7 -10.53 -17.64 -9.96
CA ARG A 7 -9.09 -17.89 -10.23
C ARG A 7 -8.36 -16.57 -10.47
N VAL A 8 -8.03 -15.82 -9.40
CA VAL A 8 -6.84 -14.93 -9.37
C VAL A 8 -6.41 -14.67 -7.91
N TRP A 9 -6.36 -15.67 -7.04
CA TRP A 9 -5.66 -15.53 -5.73
C TRP A 9 -5.18 -16.92 -5.29
N ALA A 10 -4.16 -17.43 -5.97
CA ALA A 10 -3.38 -18.57 -5.51
C ALA A 10 -1.96 -18.39 -6.05
N GLU A 11 -1.00 -18.76 -5.21
CA GLU A 11 0.45 -18.84 -5.45
C GLU A 11 1.24 -17.55 -5.17
N ASP A 12 1.65 -17.40 -3.90
CA ASP A 12 3.09 -17.45 -3.60
C ASP A 12 3.29 -17.93 -2.14
N ARG A 13 3.71 -19.19 -1.98
CA ARG A 13 4.18 -19.78 -0.72
C ARG A 13 5.43 -20.58 -1.05
N THR A 14 6.59 -20.15 -0.57
CA THR A 14 7.64 -20.98 0.07
C THR A 14 8.91 -20.15 0.30
N SER A 15 9.26 -19.91 1.56
CA SER A 15 10.59 -20.19 2.13
C SER A 15 10.63 -19.77 3.61
N GLU A 16 10.81 -20.79 4.44
CA GLU A 16 11.46 -20.91 5.76
C GLU A 16 11.49 -19.73 6.78
N VAL A 17 11.17 -20.12 8.02
CA VAL A 17 10.79 -19.34 9.21
C VAL A 17 11.97 -18.58 9.86
N PRO A 18 11.68 -17.49 10.58
CA PRO A 18 12.09 -17.44 11.99
C PRO A 18 10.92 -17.10 12.91
N VAL A 19 10.98 -17.67 14.11
CA VAL A 19 9.98 -17.61 15.19
C VAL A 19 9.53 -16.16 15.44
N HIS A 20 8.36 -15.81 14.94
CA HIS A 20 7.69 -14.55 15.22
C HIS A 20 6.34 -14.89 15.83
N ILE A 21 5.98 -14.17 16.88
CA ILE A 21 4.73 -14.33 17.57
C ILE A 21 3.61 -14.06 16.57
N ILE A 22 3.12 -15.14 15.96
CA ILE A 22 1.84 -15.19 15.27
C ILE A 22 0.80 -15.20 16.39
N HIS A 23 0.62 -14.05 17.05
CA HIS A 23 -0.70 -13.74 17.59
C HIS A 23 -1.56 -13.41 16.39
N HIS A 24 -2.09 -14.48 15.85
CA HIS A 24 -3.23 -14.48 14.97
C HIS A 24 -4.36 -13.62 15.57
N ILE A 25 -4.41 -12.36 15.17
CA ILE A 25 -5.67 -11.70 14.84
C ILE A 25 -6.00 -12.16 13.39
N LEU A 26 -6.06 -13.46 13.08
CA LEU A 26 -7.13 -14.43 13.34
C LEU A 26 -6.60 -15.84 13.67
N CYS A 27 -6.97 -16.46 14.80
CA CYS A 27 -6.67 -17.88 15.04
C CYS A 27 -7.29 -18.73 13.92
N GLY A 28 -6.60 -19.78 13.45
CA GLY A 28 -6.85 -20.46 12.17
C GLY A 28 -8.31 -20.69 11.79
N ASP A 29 -8.66 -20.39 10.54
CA ASP A 29 -9.92 -20.68 9.84
C ASP A 29 -11.25 -20.47 10.59
N LYS A 30 -11.25 -19.70 11.68
CA LYS A 30 -12.46 -19.22 12.37
C LYS A 30 -12.25 -17.79 12.86
N LEU A 31 -13.17 -16.91 12.46
CA LEU A 31 -13.29 -15.57 13.01
C LEU A 31 -13.48 -15.64 14.53
N TYR A 32 -12.50 -15.15 15.28
CA TYR A 32 -12.65 -14.89 16.71
C TYR A 32 -12.53 -13.38 16.95
N VAL A 33 -13.43 -12.87 17.79
CA VAL A 33 -13.51 -11.49 18.27
C VAL A 33 -12.14 -11.07 18.82
N VAL A 34 -11.59 -9.97 18.31
CA VAL A 34 -10.40 -9.34 18.90
C VAL A 34 -10.75 -8.94 20.32
N GLN A 35 -10.12 -9.56 21.31
CA GLN A 35 -10.19 -9.07 22.69
C GLN A 35 -9.15 -7.97 22.85
N GLU A 36 -9.61 -6.71 22.90
CA GLU A 36 -8.77 -5.50 23.05
C GLU A 36 -7.73 -5.65 24.16
N MET A 37 -8.13 -6.21 25.31
CA MET A 37 -7.26 -6.46 26.47
C MET A 37 -6.04 -7.35 26.15
N LEU A 38 -6.18 -8.32 25.25
CA LEU A 38 -5.08 -9.23 24.90
C LEU A 38 -4.04 -8.54 24.00
N VAL A 39 -4.48 -7.65 23.11
CA VAL A 39 -3.57 -6.88 22.25
C VAL A 39 -2.77 -5.89 23.09
N ASP A 40 -3.46 -5.16 23.99
CA ASP A 40 -2.82 -4.23 24.92
C ASP A 40 -1.76 -4.91 25.80
N GLN A 41 -2.12 -6.02 26.44
CA GLN A 41 -1.20 -6.75 27.31
C GLN A 41 0.00 -7.31 26.54
N SER A 42 -0.23 -7.84 25.34
CA SER A 42 0.84 -8.38 24.51
C SER A 42 1.85 -7.29 24.12
N LEU A 43 1.40 -6.18 23.53
CA LEU A 43 2.30 -5.09 23.12
C LEU A 43 3.07 -4.50 24.30
N ARG A 44 2.41 -4.30 25.45
CA ARG A 44 3.07 -3.80 26.68
C ARG A 44 4.12 -4.76 27.20
N SER A 45 3.81 -6.05 27.27
CA SER A 45 4.75 -7.10 27.70
C SER A 45 6.00 -7.14 26.82
N HIS A 46 5.85 -6.99 25.49
CA HIS A 46 7.00 -6.94 24.58
C HIS A 46 7.88 -5.72 24.82
N ILE A 47 7.29 -4.57 25.12
CA ILE A 47 8.06 -3.37 25.47
C ILE A 47 8.80 -3.57 26.79
N GLU A 48 8.11 -4.06 27.82
CA GLU A 48 8.68 -4.29 29.15
C GLU A 48 9.83 -5.31 29.12
N GLN A 49 9.69 -6.35 28.29
CA GLN A 49 10.68 -7.42 28.15
C GLN A 49 11.69 -7.16 27.03
N ASN A 50 11.61 -6.01 26.35
CA ASN A 50 12.42 -5.65 25.19
C ASN A 50 12.46 -6.73 24.10
N LEU A 51 11.30 -7.34 23.84
CA LEU A 51 11.12 -8.37 22.83
C LEU A 51 10.85 -7.74 21.47
N HIS A 52 11.48 -8.29 20.43
CA HIS A 52 11.31 -7.82 19.07
C HIS A 52 9.98 -8.30 18.47
N ILE A 53 9.23 -7.36 17.88
CA ILE A 53 8.08 -7.66 17.03
C ILE A 53 8.45 -7.27 15.60
N GLU A 54 8.47 -8.26 14.69
CA GLU A 54 8.74 -7.96 13.28
C GLU A 54 7.50 -7.41 12.57
N GLN A 55 6.32 -7.97 12.87
CA GLN A 55 5.09 -7.73 12.12
C GLN A 55 3.94 -7.36 13.06
N PHE A 56 3.25 -6.27 12.75
CA PHE A 56 2.00 -5.89 13.39
C PHE A 56 0.87 -5.94 12.36
N ILE A 57 0.03 -6.96 12.46
CA ILE A 57 -1.07 -7.23 11.52
C ILE A 57 -2.37 -7.22 12.32
N LEU A 58 -3.28 -6.32 11.96
CA LEU A 58 -4.56 -6.16 12.62
C LEU A 58 -5.71 -6.25 11.61
N THR A 59 -6.65 -7.16 11.89
CA THR A 59 -7.94 -7.27 11.21
C THR A 59 -9.04 -7.32 12.24
N TYR A 60 -10.04 -6.46 12.16
CA TYR A 60 -11.09 -6.37 13.18
C TYR A 60 -12.45 -6.01 12.59
N GLU A 61 -13.51 -6.39 13.30
CA GLU A 61 -14.91 -6.16 12.87
C GLU A 61 -15.67 -5.19 13.77
N ASP A 62 -15.31 -5.07 15.05
CA ASP A 62 -15.96 -4.15 15.98
C ASP A 62 -15.36 -2.73 15.84
N PRO A 63 -16.13 -1.72 15.40
CA PRO A 63 -15.64 -0.35 15.29
C PRO A 63 -15.16 0.26 16.62
N LYS A 64 -15.53 -0.31 17.78
CA LYS A 64 -15.06 0.16 19.09
C LYS A 64 -13.54 0.06 19.25
N VAL A 65 -12.92 -0.87 18.53
CA VAL A 65 -11.47 -1.09 18.49
C VAL A 65 -10.72 0.13 17.93
N ASP A 66 -11.37 0.99 17.11
CA ASP A 66 -10.75 2.20 16.55
C ASP A 66 -10.13 3.08 17.64
N SER A 67 -10.74 3.14 18.83
CA SER A 67 -10.25 3.92 19.97
C SER A 67 -8.94 3.40 20.57
N HIS A 68 -8.65 2.11 20.44
CA HIS A 68 -7.42 1.48 20.89
C HIS A 68 -6.32 1.50 19.82
N LEU A 69 -6.72 1.64 18.55
CA LEU A 69 -5.83 1.48 17.41
C LEU A 69 -4.71 2.52 17.39
N ASP A 70 -5.00 3.76 17.78
CA ASP A 70 -4.00 4.83 17.88
C ASP A 70 -2.85 4.41 18.82
N THR A 71 -3.23 3.88 19.99
CA THR A 71 -2.28 3.41 21.00
C THR A 71 -1.48 2.23 20.46
N TRP A 72 -2.12 1.26 19.80
CA TRP A 72 -1.41 0.09 19.28
C TRP A 72 -0.44 0.44 18.15
N ILE A 73 -0.81 1.37 17.27
CA ILE A 73 0.09 1.86 16.22
C ILE A 73 1.28 2.59 16.86
N GLU A 74 1.05 3.42 17.88
CA GLU A 74 2.14 4.07 18.60
C GLU A 74 3.13 3.04 19.20
N LEU A 75 2.62 1.99 19.84
CA LEU A 75 3.44 0.92 20.40
C LEU A 75 4.18 0.13 19.31
N ALA A 76 3.52 -0.17 18.19
CA ALA A 76 4.14 -0.86 17.06
C ALA A 76 5.28 -0.03 16.45
N VAL A 77 5.10 1.29 16.32
CA VAL A 77 6.15 2.21 15.86
C VAL A 77 7.33 2.23 16.85
N LYS A 78 7.07 2.28 18.16
CA LYS A 78 8.11 2.22 19.21
C LYS A 78 8.90 0.90 19.16
N LEU A 79 8.22 -0.20 18.88
CA LEU A 79 8.81 -1.53 18.71
C LEU A 79 9.57 -1.71 17.38
N ASN A 80 9.60 -0.68 16.52
CA ASN A 80 10.30 -0.68 15.23
C ASN A 80 9.88 -1.82 14.29
N VAL A 81 8.58 -2.14 14.25
CA VAL A 81 8.05 -3.17 13.35
C VAL A 81 8.45 -2.90 11.90
N THR A 82 8.71 -3.97 11.16
CA THR A 82 9.07 -3.89 9.73
C THR A 82 7.88 -4.14 8.81
N VAL A 83 6.81 -4.75 9.33
CA VAL A 83 5.56 -4.99 8.59
C VAL A 83 4.38 -4.43 9.38
N LEU A 84 3.54 -3.64 8.72
CA LEU A 84 2.30 -3.10 9.29
C LEU A 84 1.13 -3.33 8.35
N TRP A 85 0.14 -4.13 8.79
CA TRP A 85 -1.12 -4.30 8.09
C TRP A 85 -2.30 -3.86 8.96
N ILE A 86 -3.17 -3.01 8.42
CA ILE A 86 -4.38 -2.55 9.10
C ILE A 86 -5.58 -2.83 8.20
N HIS A 87 -6.52 -3.62 8.70
CA HIS A 87 -7.76 -3.98 8.04
C HIS A 87 -8.98 -3.72 8.95
N PRO A 88 -9.54 -2.50 8.88
CA PRO A 88 -10.78 -2.13 9.56
C PRO A 88 -12.02 -2.82 8.97
N PRO A 89 -13.15 -2.77 9.71
CA PRO A 89 -14.46 -3.27 9.29
C PRO A 89 -14.91 -2.77 7.91
N VAL A 90 -15.93 -3.44 7.34
CA VAL A 90 -16.40 -3.15 5.97
C VAL A 90 -16.95 -1.74 5.78
N LEU A 91 -17.62 -1.25 6.81
CA LEU A 91 -18.39 -0.02 6.77
C LEU A 91 -17.71 1.14 7.51
N SER A 92 -16.47 0.96 7.98
CA SER A 92 -15.72 2.00 8.66
C SER A 92 -14.50 2.45 7.84
N SER A 93 -14.06 3.67 8.13
CA SER A 93 -12.81 4.22 7.64
C SER A 93 -12.01 4.73 8.83
N TYR A 94 -10.78 4.27 9.00
CA TYR A 94 -9.93 4.66 10.13
C TYR A 94 -8.94 5.75 9.71
N SER A 95 -8.89 6.86 10.46
CA SER A 95 -7.89 7.91 10.25
C SER A 95 -6.57 7.52 10.90
N LEU A 96 -5.49 7.51 10.13
CA LEU A 96 -4.18 7.10 10.65
C LEU A 96 -3.60 8.18 11.57
N PRO A 97 -3.07 7.80 12.75
CA PRO A 97 -2.45 8.74 13.68
C PRO A 97 -1.08 9.18 13.15
N ASP A 98 -0.69 10.42 13.41
CA ASP A 98 0.54 11.01 12.86
C ASP A 98 1.82 10.24 13.20
N VAL A 99 1.83 9.52 14.34
CA VAL A 99 2.96 8.69 14.77
C VAL A 99 3.37 7.66 13.72
N ILE A 100 2.46 7.22 12.85
CA ILE A 100 2.80 6.25 11.82
C ILE A 100 3.86 6.77 10.85
N TYR A 101 3.87 8.08 10.59
CA TYR A 101 4.80 8.69 9.63
C TYR A 101 6.25 8.68 10.10
N ASP A 102 6.49 8.36 11.38
CA ASP A 102 7.80 8.22 12.00
C ASP A 102 8.37 6.79 11.98
N ALA A 103 7.68 5.83 11.35
CA ALA A 103 8.10 4.43 11.28
C ALA A 103 9.32 4.20 10.35
N LYS A 104 10.52 4.57 10.82
CA LYS A 104 11.79 4.54 10.05
C LYS A 104 12.22 3.15 9.57
N LYS A 105 11.84 2.09 10.30
CA LYS A 105 12.21 0.69 10.02
C LYS A 105 11.14 -0.06 9.21
N LEU A 106 10.00 0.57 8.95
CA LEU A 106 8.90 -0.05 8.23
C LEU A 106 9.32 -0.35 6.79
N LYS A 107 9.21 -1.62 6.39
CA LYS A 107 9.51 -2.14 5.05
C LYS A 107 8.26 -2.41 4.24
N THR A 108 7.19 -2.87 4.91
CA THR A 108 5.93 -3.23 4.27
C THR A 108 4.77 -2.56 4.98
N MET A 109 3.95 -1.84 4.23
CA MET A 109 2.73 -1.21 4.73
C MET A 109 1.54 -1.58 3.85
N LEU A 110 0.55 -2.23 4.46
CA LEU A 110 -0.72 -2.55 3.82
C LEU A 110 -1.85 -1.90 4.60
N LEU A 111 -2.55 -0.98 3.96
CA LEU A 111 -3.63 -0.23 4.58
C LEU A 111 -4.89 -0.45 3.77
N ARG A 112 -5.92 -0.97 4.43
CA ARG A 112 -7.25 -1.12 3.85
C ARG A 112 -8.19 -0.15 4.55
N ARG A 113 -9.00 0.60 3.80
CA ARG A 113 -10.01 1.52 4.36
C ARG A 113 -9.46 2.52 5.39
N CYS A 114 -8.22 2.97 5.20
CA CYS A 114 -7.63 4.04 6.01
C CYS A 114 -7.78 5.40 5.32
N LYS A 115 -7.69 6.47 6.12
CA LYS A 115 -7.61 7.86 5.68
C LYS A 115 -6.26 8.45 6.09
N PHE A 116 -5.64 9.15 5.16
CA PHE A 116 -4.47 9.98 5.44
C PHE A 116 -4.96 11.41 5.72
N GLU A 117 -4.77 11.91 6.94
CA GLU A 117 -5.23 13.24 7.36
C GLU A 117 -4.08 14.15 7.82
N PHE A 118 -2.86 13.86 7.38
CA PHE A 118 -1.69 14.63 7.78
C PHE A 118 -1.52 15.93 6.99
N ASP A 119 -1.03 16.96 7.68
CA ASP A 119 -0.68 18.25 7.08
C ASP A 119 0.68 18.14 6.37
N ILE A 120 0.70 18.46 5.08
CA ILE A 120 1.86 18.33 4.20
C ILE A 120 2.99 19.30 4.59
N SER A 121 2.66 20.43 5.21
CA SER A 121 3.59 21.48 5.62
C SER A 121 4.34 21.14 6.91
N THR A 122 3.68 20.47 7.86
CA THR A 122 4.21 20.19 9.20
C THR A 122 4.65 18.73 9.38
N THR A 123 4.00 17.80 8.68
CA THR A 123 4.24 16.36 8.90
C THR A 123 5.53 15.89 8.22
N HIS A 124 6.37 15.26 9.02
CA HIS A 124 7.62 14.67 8.57
C HIS A 124 7.43 13.18 8.29
N VAL A 125 7.31 12.83 7.01
CA VAL A 125 7.26 11.41 6.60
C VAL A 125 8.69 10.85 6.54
N ARG A 126 8.91 9.74 7.25
CA ARG A 126 10.22 9.09 7.47
C ARG A 126 10.26 7.62 7.02
N PHE A 127 9.51 7.27 5.99
CA PHE A 127 9.43 5.92 5.39
C PHE A 127 10.67 5.54 4.56
N TYR A 128 11.86 5.71 5.14
CA TYR A 128 13.14 5.49 4.43
C TYR A 128 13.35 4.05 3.99
N CYS A 129 12.88 3.08 4.77
CA CYS A 129 13.02 1.66 4.49
C CYS A 129 11.81 1.06 3.76
N LEU A 130 10.79 1.85 3.42
CA LEU A 130 9.54 1.31 2.89
C LEU A 130 9.76 0.81 1.46
N GLU A 131 9.65 -0.50 1.28
CA GLU A 131 9.83 -1.20 0.00
C GLU A 131 8.49 -1.57 -0.64
N ALA A 132 7.52 -1.98 0.17
CA ALA A 132 6.20 -2.40 -0.27
C ALA A 132 5.10 -1.52 0.33
N LEU A 133 4.33 -0.86 -0.54
CA LEU A 133 3.19 -0.03 -0.17
C LEU A 133 1.94 -0.57 -0.86
N SER A 134 0.92 -0.94 -0.11
CA SER A 134 -0.37 -1.38 -0.65
C SER A 134 -1.51 -0.63 0.01
N LEU A 135 -2.17 0.24 -0.75
CA LEU A 135 -3.32 1.02 -0.32
C LEU A 135 -4.58 0.46 -0.99
N ILE A 136 -5.58 0.09 -0.19
CA ILE A 136 -6.82 -0.55 -0.67
C ILE A 136 -8.04 0.18 -0.11
N ASN A 137 -8.92 0.71 -0.96
CA ASN A 137 -10.07 1.53 -0.52
C ASN A 137 -9.64 2.71 0.38
N VAL A 138 -8.50 3.32 0.08
CA VAL A 138 -7.94 4.41 0.90
C VAL A 138 -8.33 5.75 0.30
N HIS A 139 -8.68 6.71 1.15
CA HIS A 139 -8.82 8.11 0.75
C HIS A 139 -7.49 8.84 0.99
N ILE A 140 -6.92 9.41 -0.06
CA ILE A 140 -5.66 10.17 -0.03
C ILE A 140 -5.67 11.22 -1.13
N SER A 141 -5.25 12.45 -0.83
CA SER A 141 -5.14 13.51 -1.84
C SER A 141 -3.90 13.34 -2.72
N ASP A 142 -3.92 13.94 -3.93
CA ASP A 142 -2.75 14.00 -4.83
C ASP A 142 -1.48 14.46 -4.09
N ALA A 143 -1.60 15.51 -3.27
CA ALA A 143 -0.48 16.12 -2.58
C ALA A 143 0.07 15.25 -1.44
N GLN A 144 -0.81 14.56 -0.71
CA GLN A 144 -0.40 13.58 0.30
C GLN A 144 0.27 12.36 -0.33
N LEU A 145 -0.29 11.81 -1.42
CA LEU A 145 0.31 10.68 -2.13
C LEU A 145 1.70 11.05 -2.66
N GLN A 146 1.86 12.24 -3.26
CA GLN A 146 3.15 12.73 -3.71
C GLN A 146 4.16 12.84 -2.55
N ARG A 147 3.71 13.36 -1.41
CA ARG A 147 4.54 13.46 -0.20
C ARG A 147 4.99 12.08 0.27
N LEU A 148 4.10 11.08 0.29
CA LEU A 148 4.46 9.71 0.65
C LEU A 148 5.52 9.14 -0.31
N ILE A 149 5.31 9.26 -1.62
CA ILE A 149 6.24 8.76 -2.64
C ILE A 149 7.61 9.43 -2.49
N ASN A 150 7.66 10.75 -2.42
CA ASN A 150 8.92 11.52 -2.33
C ASN A 150 9.70 11.21 -1.04
N ARG A 151 9.02 10.80 0.02
CA ARG A 151 9.62 10.50 1.34
C ARG A 151 9.85 9.01 1.57
N SER A 152 9.64 8.19 0.54
CA SER A 152 9.81 6.74 0.57
C SER A 152 10.70 6.25 -0.60
N PRO A 153 12.00 6.61 -0.61
CA PRO A 153 12.87 6.38 -1.77
C PRO A 153 13.14 4.90 -2.08
N SER A 154 12.90 4.01 -1.11
CA SER A 154 13.15 2.56 -1.24
C SER A 154 11.99 1.78 -1.88
N ILE A 155 10.89 2.45 -2.24
CA ILE A 155 9.69 1.80 -2.76
C ILE A 155 10.00 1.00 -4.04
N ARG A 156 9.58 -0.27 -4.04
CA ARG A 156 9.73 -1.24 -5.14
C ARG A 156 8.41 -1.63 -5.76
N THR A 157 7.37 -1.81 -4.95
CA THR A 157 6.08 -2.37 -5.38
C THR A 157 4.86 -1.63 -4.84
N PRO A 158 4.63 -0.36 -5.22
CA PRO A 158 3.44 0.39 -4.85
C PRO A 158 2.19 -0.18 -5.53
N ARG A 159 1.14 -0.38 -4.74
CA ARG A 159 -0.17 -0.86 -5.17
C ARG A 159 -1.25 0.10 -4.67
N LEU A 160 -2.00 0.70 -5.59
CA LEU A 160 -3.14 1.56 -5.30
C LEU A 160 -4.38 0.88 -5.85
N LEU A 161 -5.26 0.41 -4.96
CA LEU A 161 -6.46 -0.34 -5.34
C LEU A 161 -7.69 0.40 -4.79
N TYR A 162 -8.60 0.81 -5.67
CA TYR A 162 -9.85 1.49 -5.30
C TYR A 162 -9.62 2.76 -4.45
N CYS A 163 -8.50 3.47 -4.69
CA CYS A 163 -8.19 4.69 -3.94
C CYS A 163 -9.00 5.88 -4.47
N GLN A 164 -9.39 6.75 -3.53
CA GLN A 164 -10.14 7.98 -3.81
C GLN A 164 -9.33 9.21 -3.38
N GLY A 165 -9.68 10.38 -3.90
CA GLY A 165 -8.98 11.65 -3.61
C GLY A 165 -7.76 11.91 -4.50
N ILE A 166 -7.36 10.92 -5.31
CA ILE A 166 -6.30 11.05 -6.30
C ILE A 166 -6.87 11.26 -7.69
N SER A 167 -6.26 12.17 -8.44
CA SER A 167 -6.51 12.47 -9.85
C SER A 167 -5.23 12.48 -10.67
N LYS A 168 -4.06 12.62 -10.02
CA LYS A 168 -2.74 12.68 -10.65
C LYS A 168 -1.80 11.72 -9.96
N LEU A 169 -1.08 10.92 -10.76
CA LEU A 169 -0.02 10.05 -10.26
C LEU A 169 1.31 10.43 -10.92
N HIS A 170 2.22 10.97 -10.12
CA HIS A 170 3.53 11.41 -10.56
C HIS A 170 4.61 10.65 -9.79
N VAL A 171 5.31 9.77 -10.49
CA VAL A 171 6.34 8.92 -9.90
C VAL A 171 7.68 9.29 -10.50
N PHE A 172 8.50 9.99 -9.72
CA PHE A 172 9.83 10.46 -10.11
C PHE A 172 10.87 10.00 -9.08
N GLY A 173 12.10 9.74 -9.52
CA GLY A 173 13.23 9.51 -8.62
C GLY A 173 13.22 8.19 -7.85
N LEU A 174 12.22 7.32 -8.05
CA LEU A 174 12.21 5.99 -7.44
C LEU A 174 13.08 5.01 -8.24
N VAL A 175 14.39 5.04 -7.99
CA VAL A 175 15.36 4.19 -8.69
C VAL A 175 15.19 2.69 -8.40
N HIS A 176 14.51 2.32 -7.30
CA HIS A 176 14.27 0.92 -6.95
C HIS A 176 12.87 0.41 -7.35
N LEU A 177 12.05 1.27 -7.97
CA LEU A 177 10.70 0.91 -8.38
C LEU A 177 10.74 -0.18 -9.45
N LYS A 178 10.10 -1.33 -9.17
CA LYS A 178 9.98 -2.45 -10.11
C LYS A 178 8.57 -2.61 -10.63
N ASN A 179 7.56 -2.53 -9.76
CA ASN A 179 6.17 -2.81 -10.13
C ASN A 179 5.24 -1.72 -9.62
N LEU A 180 4.55 -1.03 -10.51
CA LEU A 180 3.50 -0.08 -10.15
C LEU A 180 2.14 -0.64 -10.56
N ILE A 181 1.26 -0.88 -9.59
CA ILE A 181 -0.09 -1.39 -9.84
C ILE A 181 -1.10 -0.37 -9.35
N VAL A 182 -1.99 0.04 -10.26
CA VAL A 182 -3.06 0.98 -9.98
C VAL A 182 -4.35 0.42 -10.57
N VAL A 183 -5.34 0.14 -9.73
CA VAL A 183 -6.60 -0.50 -10.15
C VAL A 183 -7.77 0.23 -9.52
N SER A 184 -8.79 0.51 -10.33
CA SER A 184 -10.02 1.20 -9.96
C SER A 184 -9.79 2.55 -9.28
N CYS A 185 -8.77 3.29 -9.72
CA CYS A 185 -8.49 4.66 -9.33
C CYS A 185 -8.77 5.60 -10.52
N LYS A 186 -9.58 6.64 -10.29
CA LYS A 186 -9.93 7.63 -11.31
C LYS A 186 -8.78 8.62 -11.48
N LEU A 187 -7.93 8.41 -12.49
CA LEU A 187 -6.75 9.24 -12.73
C LEU A 187 -6.90 9.97 -14.06
N ASN A 188 -6.74 11.29 -14.02
CA ASN A 188 -6.74 12.15 -15.20
C ASN A 188 -5.34 12.29 -15.81
N ARG A 189 -4.28 12.01 -15.02
CA ARG A 189 -2.90 12.12 -15.46
C ARG A 189 -2.01 11.13 -14.74
N VAL A 190 -1.17 10.43 -15.50
CA VAL A 190 -0.13 9.55 -14.97
C VAL A 190 1.19 9.87 -15.66
N ILE A 191 2.23 10.12 -14.86
CA ILE A 191 3.61 10.29 -15.33
C ILE A 191 4.50 9.41 -14.46
N VAL A 192 5.29 8.55 -15.09
CA VAL A 192 6.19 7.62 -14.40
C VAL A 192 7.56 7.71 -15.05
N GLN A 193 8.54 8.19 -14.28
CA GLN A 193 9.96 8.18 -14.64
C GLN A 193 10.72 7.38 -13.60
N ALA A 194 10.90 6.10 -13.88
CA ALA A 194 11.62 5.16 -13.04
C ALA A 194 12.49 4.24 -13.89
N PRO A 195 13.83 4.31 -13.77
CA PRO A 195 14.75 3.63 -14.68
C PRO A 195 14.70 2.10 -14.59
N ASN A 196 14.25 1.55 -13.44
CA ASN A 196 14.22 0.12 -13.17
C ASN A 196 12.79 -0.46 -13.17
N LEU A 197 11.82 0.27 -13.71
CA LEU A 197 10.43 -0.19 -13.78
C LEU A 197 10.32 -1.40 -14.71
N GLN A 198 9.78 -2.49 -14.19
CA GLN A 198 9.59 -3.76 -14.90
C GLN A 198 8.14 -3.94 -15.33
N CYS A 199 7.19 -3.50 -14.49
CA CYS A 199 5.77 -3.64 -14.75
C CYS A 199 5.00 -2.39 -14.32
N PHE A 200 4.15 -1.89 -15.22
CA PHE A 200 3.14 -0.89 -14.90
C PHE A 200 1.75 -1.41 -15.30
N ARG A 201 0.85 -1.49 -14.33
CA ARG A 201 -0.55 -1.89 -14.54
C ARG A 201 -1.46 -0.77 -14.12
N TYR A 202 -2.29 -0.30 -15.04
CA TYR A 202 -3.37 0.64 -14.76
C TYR A 202 -4.71 0.05 -15.20
N ALA A 203 -5.75 0.12 -14.38
CA ALA A 203 -7.10 -0.28 -14.77
C ALA A 203 -8.10 0.65 -14.06
N GLU A 204 -8.99 1.33 -14.77
CA GLU A 204 -9.96 2.24 -14.13
C GLU A 204 -11.26 1.52 -13.69
N GLY A 205 -11.50 0.30 -14.18
CA GLY A 205 -12.65 -0.55 -13.84
C GLY A 205 -12.31 -2.04 -13.82
N THR A 206 -13.30 -2.90 -13.57
CA THR A 206 -13.13 -4.37 -13.57
C THR A 206 -12.94 -4.96 -14.96
N ASP A 207 -13.34 -4.23 -16.00
CA ASP A 207 -13.59 -4.87 -17.30
C ASP A 207 -12.48 -4.65 -18.35
N TYR A 208 -11.56 -3.70 -18.15
CA TYR A 208 -10.49 -3.46 -19.13
C TYR A 208 -9.20 -2.98 -18.45
N PRO A 209 -8.27 -3.88 -18.09
CA PRO A 209 -6.95 -3.46 -17.65
C PRO A 209 -6.15 -2.87 -18.82
N CYS A 210 -5.69 -1.64 -18.69
CA CYS A 210 -4.59 -1.12 -19.49
C CYS A 210 -3.29 -1.76 -18.98
N HIS A 211 -2.88 -2.85 -19.64
CA HIS A 211 -1.57 -3.43 -19.45
C HIS A 211 -0.56 -2.61 -20.26
N ILE A 212 0.16 -1.69 -19.61
CA ILE A 212 1.35 -1.09 -20.21
C ILE A 212 2.53 -1.96 -19.79
N VAL A 213 2.80 -3.00 -20.56
CA VAL A 213 4.06 -3.73 -20.48
C VAL A 213 4.97 -3.09 -21.51
N ASN A 214 5.87 -2.20 -21.09
CA ASN A 214 7.00 -1.87 -21.94
C ASN A 214 8.29 -1.96 -21.13
N CYS A 215 8.95 -3.10 -21.33
CA CYS A 215 10.31 -3.36 -20.95
C CYS A 215 11.25 -2.62 -21.91
N TYR A 216 12.36 -2.15 -21.34
CA TYR A 216 13.73 -2.18 -21.87
C TYR A 216 14.47 -0.84 -21.76
N LEU A 217 15.65 -1.01 -21.17
CA LEU A 217 16.73 -0.07 -20.90
C LEU A 217 17.18 0.66 -22.16
N GLY A 218 17.50 1.95 -22.01
CA GLY A 218 18.31 2.68 -22.98
C GLY A 218 17.90 4.14 -23.10
N TRP A 219 18.59 5.00 -22.32
CA TRP A 219 18.82 6.43 -22.55
C TRP A 219 17.65 7.29 -23.07
N LEU A 220 17.24 8.26 -22.24
CA LEU A 220 16.45 9.43 -22.66
C LEU A 220 17.10 10.09 -23.90
N PRO A 221 16.27 10.54 -24.85
CA PRO A 221 15.88 11.95 -24.78
C PRO A 221 14.39 12.15 -25.08
N TYR A 222 13.78 13.11 -24.38
CA TYR A 222 12.57 13.87 -24.79
C TYR A 222 11.66 13.21 -25.86
N PHE A 223 10.68 12.41 -25.45
CA PHE A 223 9.62 12.00 -26.38
C PHE A 223 8.56 13.09 -26.49
N THR A 224 8.77 13.97 -27.47
CA THR A 224 7.65 14.64 -28.15
C THR A 224 7.06 13.67 -29.16
N ASN A 225 5.76 13.46 -29.04
CA ASN A 225 4.81 12.96 -30.03
C ASN A 225 5.41 12.37 -31.32
N THR A 226 5.59 11.04 -31.39
CA THR A 226 5.40 10.21 -32.60
C THR A 226 5.69 8.74 -32.29
N GLY A 227 4.65 7.91 -32.35
CA GLY A 227 4.77 6.49 -32.69
C GLY A 227 5.39 5.54 -31.66
N ALA A 228 4.70 5.26 -30.55
CA ALA A 228 4.82 3.96 -29.87
C ALA A 228 3.52 3.18 -30.10
N GLN A 229 3.62 1.98 -30.67
CA GLN A 229 2.47 1.15 -31.01
C GLN A 229 1.70 0.73 -29.75
N TRP A 230 0.46 1.19 -29.68
CA TRP A 230 -0.54 0.77 -28.73
C TRP A 230 -0.94 -0.68 -29.05
N CYS A 231 -1.04 -1.55 -28.04
CA CYS A 231 -1.85 -2.76 -28.17
C CYS A 231 -3.31 -2.30 -28.39
N GLN A 232 -3.71 -2.19 -29.65
CA GLN A 232 -5.08 -1.88 -30.04
C GLN A 232 -5.97 -3.05 -29.63
N HIS A 233 -6.79 -2.85 -28.58
CA HIS A 233 -8.13 -3.41 -28.55
C HIS A 233 -9.10 -2.27 -28.24
N HIS A 234 -10.07 -2.10 -29.14
CA HIS A 234 -10.95 -0.94 -29.22
C HIS A 234 -11.67 -0.61 -27.91
N GLY A 235 -11.26 0.50 -27.30
CA GLY A 235 -11.89 1.16 -26.15
C GLY A 235 -11.31 2.57 -26.01
N PRO A 236 -12.03 3.54 -25.41
CA PRO A 236 -11.68 4.95 -25.47
C PRO A 236 -10.32 5.22 -24.79
N THR A 237 -9.39 5.77 -25.56
CA THR A 237 -8.08 6.23 -25.12
C THR A 237 -8.20 7.33 -24.07
N VAL A 238 -7.54 7.18 -22.93
CA VAL A 238 -7.37 8.23 -21.92
C VAL A 238 -6.57 9.39 -22.54
N PRO A 239 -7.09 10.63 -22.59
CA PRO A 239 -6.32 11.78 -23.07
C PRO A 239 -5.21 12.13 -22.06
N GLY A 240 -3.95 12.18 -22.51
CA GLY A 240 -2.86 12.77 -21.73
C GLY A 240 -1.86 11.82 -21.04
N CYS A 241 -1.83 10.53 -21.40
CA CYS A 241 -0.69 9.68 -21.06
C CYS A 241 0.54 10.10 -21.90
N VAL A 242 1.52 10.72 -21.25
CA VAL A 242 2.84 11.00 -21.84
C VAL A 242 3.85 10.16 -21.07
N LEU A 243 4.51 9.24 -21.78
CA LEU A 243 5.61 8.42 -21.29
C LEU A 243 6.92 9.23 -21.32
#